data_AF-A0A9D6G853-F1
#
_entry.id   AF-A0A9D6G853-F1
#
_cell.length_a   1.000
_cell.length_b   1.000
_cell.length_c   1.000
_cell.angle_alpha   90.00
_cell.angle_beta   90.00
_cell.angle_gamma   90.00
#
_symmetry.space_group_name_H-M   'P 1'
#
loop_
_entity.id
_entity.type
_entity.pdbx_description
1 polymer ?
#
loop_
_entity_poly.entity_id
_entity_poly.type
_entity_poly.pdbx_seq_one_letter_code
_entity_poly.pdbx_strand_id
1 'polypeptide(L)'
;MRITLPHLLVGACLLGGGAWLPAARAQAAEASQVPAHGQSPVVFAGGDGSSCESAVLIRGARGEFEGVASEYRWLSERHPGWNLTEQSLLKSGERRYDVLDFTTADGRPQRVCFDISEFYQE
;
A
#
# COMPACT_ATOMS: atom_id res chain seq x y z
N MET A 1 -35.25 0.11 -11.17
CA MET A 1 -35.87 -0.70 -12.24
C MET A 1 -36.10 -2.09 -11.67
N ARG A 2 -37.36 -2.45 -11.40
CA ARG A 2 -37.74 -3.73 -10.79
C ARG A 2 -38.17 -4.66 -11.91
N ILE A 3 -37.48 -5.80 -12.06
CA ILE A 3 -37.85 -6.83 -13.03
C ILE A 3 -38.36 -8.02 -12.21
N THR A 4 -39.68 -8.14 -12.15
CA THR A 4 -40.41 -9.36 -11.81
C THR A 4 -40.52 -10.23 -13.05
N LEU A 5 -40.28 -11.54 -12.94
CA LEU A 5 -40.88 -12.60 -13.76
C LEU A 5 -40.62 -13.97 -13.08
N PRO A 6 -41.35 -15.06 -13.42
CA PRO A 6 -42.40 -15.61 -12.57
C PRO A 6 -42.14 -17.03 -12.07
N HIS A 7 -43.00 -17.47 -11.16
CA HIS A 7 -43.10 -18.82 -10.63
C HIS A 7 -43.20 -19.90 -11.72
N LEU A 8 -42.31 -20.88 -11.66
CA LEU A 8 -42.54 -22.22 -12.19
C LEU A 8 -42.54 -23.21 -11.03
N LEU A 9 -43.72 -23.78 -10.78
CA LEU A 9 -43.94 -24.98 -10.00
C LEU A 9 -43.29 -26.17 -10.71
N VAL A 10 -42.37 -26.86 -10.04
CA VAL A 10 -42.09 -28.27 -10.30
C VAL A 10 -42.17 -28.99 -8.97
N GLY A 11 -43.25 -29.74 -8.79
CA GLY A 11 -43.36 -30.73 -7.73
C GLY A 11 -42.54 -31.97 -8.10
N ALA A 12 -41.78 -32.48 -7.13
CA ALA A 12 -41.32 -33.86 -7.14
C ALA A 12 -41.31 -34.34 -5.69
N CYS A 13 -42.35 -35.11 -5.34
CA CYS A 13 -42.32 -36.01 -4.21
C CYS A 13 -41.41 -37.19 -4.57
N LEU A 14 -40.54 -37.62 -3.67
CA LEU A 14 -40.43 -39.00 -3.19
C LEU A 14 -39.23 -39.17 -2.25
N LEU A 15 -39.50 -39.89 -1.17
CA LEU A 15 -38.60 -40.29 -0.10
C LEU A 15 -37.51 -41.24 -0.62
N GLY A 16 -36.29 -41.12 -0.12
CA GLY A 16 -35.33 -42.21 -0.24
C GLY A 16 -33.87 -41.85 0.01
N GLY A 17 -33.29 -42.43 1.06
CA GLY A 17 -31.90 -42.88 1.07
C GLY A 17 -30.85 -41.84 1.44
N GLY A 18 -30.48 -41.80 2.72
CA GLY A 18 -29.19 -41.24 3.12
C GLY A 18 -28.05 -42.04 2.49
N ALA A 19 -27.25 -41.38 1.67
CA ALA A 19 -25.95 -41.83 1.24
C ALA A 19 -24.93 -40.77 1.65
N TRP A 20 -24.06 -41.13 2.59
CA TRP A 20 -22.90 -40.33 2.98
C TRP A 20 -21.94 -40.26 1.80
N LEU A 21 -21.87 -39.11 1.13
CA LEU A 21 -20.83 -38.81 0.15
C LEU A 21 -19.57 -38.41 0.92
N PRO A 22 -18.40 -39.04 0.69
CA PRO A 22 -17.16 -38.53 1.27
C PRO A 22 -16.86 -37.18 0.64
N ALA A 23 -16.57 -36.18 1.48
CA ALA A 23 -16.12 -34.87 1.02
C ALA A 23 -14.86 -35.07 0.15
N ALA A 24 -15.00 -34.82 -1.16
CA ALA A 24 -13.88 -34.73 -2.06
C ALA A 24 -12.98 -33.60 -1.55
N ARG A 25 -11.79 -33.96 -1.04
CA ARG A 25 -10.72 -32.99 -0.79
C ARG A 25 -10.32 -32.42 -2.15
N ALA A 26 -10.84 -31.24 -2.48
CA ALA A 26 -10.27 -30.40 -3.50
C ALA A 26 -8.92 -29.90 -2.95
N GLN A 27 -7.85 -30.63 -3.27
CA GLN A 27 -6.49 -30.15 -3.11
C GLN A 27 -6.29 -29.12 -4.23
N ALA A 28 -6.69 -27.87 -3.97
CA ALA A 28 -6.42 -26.76 -4.88
C ALA A 28 -4.92 -26.52 -4.94
N ALA A 29 -4.44 -26.36 -6.17
CA ALA A 29 -3.04 -26.34 -6.56
C ALA A 29 -2.19 -25.35 -5.76
N GLU A 30 -1.01 -25.82 -5.39
CA GLU A 30 0.13 -25.04 -4.93
C GLU A 30 0.50 -24.05 -6.05
N ALA A 31 0.07 -22.79 -5.90
CA ALA A 31 0.42 -21.74 -6.83
C ALA A 31 1.93 -21.46 -6.73
N SER A 32 2.61 -21.63 -7.86
CA SER A 32 4.04 -21.49 -8.07
C SER A 32 4.65 -20.29 -7.33
N GLN A 33 5.54 -20.60 -6.37
CA GLN A 33 6.42 -19.61 -5.75
C GLN A 33 7.54 -19.28 -6.75
N VAL A 34 7.37 -18.22 -7.53
CA VAL A 34 8.50 -17.58 -8.22
C VAL A 34 9.38 -16.95 -7.14
N PRO A 35 10.69 -17.23 -7.10
CA PRO A 35 11.56 -16.61 -6.10
C PRO A 35 11.56 -15.10 -6.33
N ALA A 36 11.20 -14.34 -5.29
CA ALA A 36 11.45 -12.91 -5.27
C ALA A 36 12.96 -12.74 -5.40
N HIS A 37 13.44 -12.37 -6.59
CA HIS A 37 14.84 -11.99 -6.79
C HIS A 37 15.22 -11.01 -5.69
N GLY A 38 16.34 -11.29 -5.01
CA GLY A 38 16.77 -10.67 -3.75
C GLY A 38 16.67 -9.15 -3.78
N GLN A 39 15.57 -8.63 -3.27
CA GLN A 39 15.27 -7.22 -3.18
C GLN A 39 15.70 -6.72 -1.81
N SER A 40 16.55 -5.69 -1.79
CA SER A 40 16.84 -4.97 -0.57
C SER A 40 15.56 -4.29 -0.09
N PRO A 41 15.19 -4.42 1.20
CA PRO A 41 14.04 -3.73 1.74
C PRO A 41 14.22 -2.21 1.65
N VAL A 42 13.12 -1.47 1.52
CA VAL A 42 13.17 0.00 1.63
C VAL A 42 13.66 0.38 3.03
N VAL A 43 14.73 1.16 3.08
CA VAL A 43 15.31 1.69 4.32
C VAL A 43 15.28 3.21 4.33
N PHE A 44 15.15 3.77 5.53
CA PHE A 44 15.17 5.21 5.78
C PHE A 44 16.51 5.60 6.42
N ALA A 45 17.16 6.62 5.88
CA ALA A 45 18.42 7.15 6.37
C ALA A 45 18.41 8.70 6.32
N GLY A 46 19.58 9.34 6.43
CA GLY A 46 19.70 10.79 6.32
C GLY A 46 19.37 11.51 7.63
N GLY A 47 18.66 12.64 7.52
CA GLY A 47 18.27 13.45 8.67
C GLY A 47 16.85 13.17 9.16
N ASP A 48 16.29 14.10 9.94
CA ASP A 48 14.95 14.01 10.52
C ASP A 48 13.83 14.54 9.61
N GLY A 49 14.21 15.18 8.50
CA GLY A 49 13.29 15.76 7.52
C GLY A 49 12.72 17.12 7.90
N SER A 50 13.18 17.74 9.01
CA SER A 50 12.72 19.07 9.43
C SER A 50 13.07 20.17 8.41
N SER A 51 14.05 19.93 7.54
CA SER A 51 14.37 20.72 6.36
C SER A 51 14.86 19.83 5.22
N CYS A 52 14.95 20.35 4.01
CA CYS A 52 15.43 19.59 2.87
C CYS A 52 16.96 19.37 2.91
N GLU A 53 17.71 20.23 3.61
CA GLU A 53 19.13 19.99 3.94
C GLU A 53 19.30 18.80 4.89
N SER A 54 18.31 18.55 5.74
CA SER A 54 18.23 17.45 6.71
C SER A 54 17.20 16.38 6.30
N ALA A 55 16.94 16.23 5.00
CA ALA A 55 15.89 15.36 4.47
C ALA A 55 16.03 13.90 4.91
N VAL A 56 14.88 13.23 5.05
CA VAL A 56 14.80 11.78 5.21
C VAL A 56 15.11 11.14 3.87
N LEU A 57 16.09 10.25 3.83
CA LEU A 57 16.54 9.59 2.62
C LEU A 57 15.83 8.24 2.45
N ILE A 58 15.17 8.05 1.30
CA ILE A 58 14.53 6.77 0.96
C ILE A 58 15.45 5.99 0.02
N ARG A 59 15.89 4.80 0.45
CA ARG A 59 16.77 3.91 -0.32
C ARG A 59 16.08 2.61 -0.64
N GLY A 60 16.35 2.06 -1.83
CA GLY A 60 15.91 0.72 -2.23
C GLY A 60 14.45 0.62 -2.69
N ALA A 61 13.79 1.74 -2.94
CA ALA A 61 12.47 1.76 -3.59
C ALA A 61 12.60 1.47 -5.10
N ARG A 62 11.71 0.65 -5.66
CA ARG A 62 11.65 0.25 -7.08
C ARG A 62 10.99 1.32 -7.98
N GLY A 63 11.28 2.59 -7.69
CA GLY A 63 10.70 3.75 -8.38
C GLY A 63 9.63 4.48 -7.56
N GLU A 64 9.01 5.44 -8.23
CA GLU A 64 8.17 6.47 -7.60
C GLU A 64 7.01 5.90 -6.78
N PHE A 65 6.30 4.88 -7.28
CA PHE A 65 5.15 4.32 -6.56
C PHE A 65 5.51 3.71 -5.20
N GLU A 66 6.58 2.90 -5.14
CA GLU A 66 7.05 2.32 -3.86
C GLU A 66 7.71 3.39 -2.99
N GLY A 67 8.37 4.37 -3.61
CA GLY A 67 8.96 5.52 -2.97
C GLY A 67 7.93 6.34 -2.18
N VAL A 68 6.89 6.80 -2.87
CA VAL A 68 5.78 7.55 -2.26
C VAL A 68 5.09 6.71 -1.19
N ALA A 69 4.77 5.44 -1.45
CA ALA A 69 4.20 4.58 -0.42
C ALA A 69 5.07 4.49 0.85
N SER A 70 6.39 4.57 0.71
CA SER A 70 7.33 4.56 1.82
C SER A 70 7.34 5.87 2.61
N GLU A 71 7.09 7.03 2.00
CA GLU A 71 6.90 8.32 2.69
C GLU A 71 5.70 8.27 3.64
N TYR A 72 4.56 7.80 3.12
CA TYR A 72 3.32 7.66 3.90
C TYR A 72 3.47 6.64 5.03
N ARG A 73 4.23 5.56 4.79
CA ARG A 73 4.60 4.60 5.84
C ARG A 73 5.43 5.28 6.93
N TRP A 74 6.47 6.03 6.55
CA TRP A 74 7.34 6.73 7.50
C TRP A 74 6.56 7.69 8.39
N LEU A 75 5.63 8.46 7.80
CA LEU A 75 4.73 9.36 8.54
C LEU A 75 3.81 8.60 9.48
N SER A 76 3.18 7.52 9.01
CA SER A 76 2.24 6.73 9.83
C SER A 76 2.90 6.06 11.04
N GLU A 77 4.17 5.65 10.90
CA GLU A 77 4.95 5.08 12.00
C GLU A 77 5.34 6.12 13.07
N ARG A 78 5.61 7.37 12.66
CA ARG A 78 6.16 8.42 13.56
C ARG A 78 5.12 9.41 14.07
N HIS A 79 4.06 9.61 13.30
CA HIS A 79 2.98 10.53 13.61
C HIS A 79 1.62 9.82 13.52
N PRO A 80 1.32 8.83 14.37
CA PRO A 80 0.01 8.17 14.35
C PRO A 80 -1.13 9.19 14.40
N GLY A 81 -2.12 9.03 13.50
CA GLY A 81 -3.25 9.97 13.38
C GLY A 81 -2.97 11.27 12.63
N TRP A 82 -1.84 11.34 11.90
CA TRP A 82 -1.53 12.45 11.01
C TRP A 82 -2.57 12.59 9.88
N ASN A 83 -2.70 13.81 9.37
CA ASN A 83 -3.50 14.10 8.17
C ASN A 83 -2.67 14.94 7.19
N LEU A 84 -2.51 14.46 5.96
CA LEU A 84 -1.86 15.22 4.89
C LEU A 84 -2.63 16.51 4.63
N THR A 85 -1.92 17.62 4.51
CA THR A 85 -2.49 18.91 4.08
C THR A 85 -2.00 19.33 2.71
N GLU A 86 -0.72 19.10 2.40
CA GLU A 86 -0.14 19.42 1.09
C GLU A 86 1.04 18.48 0.80
N GLN A 87 1.25 18.19 -0.48
CA GLN A 87 2.42 17.48 -0.99
C GLN A 87 2.96 18.24 -2.19
N SER A 88 4.27 18.46 -2.26
CA SER A 88 4.90 19.23 -3.33
C SER A 88 6.31 18.74 -3.67
N LEU A 89 6.64 18.80 -4.95
CA LEU A 89 7.96 18.42 -5.45
C LEU A 89 8.89 19.64 -5.52
N LEU A 90 10.01 19.59 -4.80
CA LEU A 90 11.08 20.58 -4.86
C LEU A 90 12.29 20.01 -5.62
N LYS A 91 12.88 20.82 -6.51
CA LYS A 91 14.14 20.50 -7.18
C LYS A 91 15.22 21.50 -6.78
N SER A 92 16.38 21.01 -6.37
CA SER A 92 17.56 21.84 -6.08
C SER A 92 18.81 21.17 -6.66
N GLY A 93 19.29 21.71 -7.78
CA GLY A 93 20.35 21.07 -8.57
C GLY A 93 19.92 19.70 -9.10
N GLU A 94 20.71 18.68 -8.78
CA GLU A 94 20.42 17.28 -9.13
C GLU A 94 19.51 16.59 -8.10
N ARG A 95 19.32 17.21 -6.93
CA ARG A 95 18.46 16.65 -5.88
C ARG A 95 17.00 16.96 -6.14
N ARG A 96 16.16 15.98 -5.82
CA ARG A 96 14.69 16.10 -5.80
C ARG A 96 14.19 15.73 -4.42
N TYR A 97 13.25 16.53 -3.94
CA TYR A 97 12.64 16.33 -2.65
C TYR A 97 11.13 16.29 -2.79
N ASP A 98 10.50 15.34 -2.12
CA ASP A 98 9.08 15.45 -1.82
C ASP A 98 8.91 16.15 -0.49
N VAL A 99 8.03 17.15 -0.44
CA VAL A 99 7.76 17.96 0.75
C VAL A 99 6.31 17.74 1.14
N LEU A 100 6.10 17.10 2.29
CA LEU A 100 4.78 16.83 2.82
C LEU A 100 4.52 17.75 4.01
N ASP A 101 3.50 18.59 3.86
CA ASP A 101 2.88 19.31 4.97
C ASP A 101 1.71 18.47 5.51
N PHE A 102 1.63 18.36 6.82
CA PHE A 102 0.60 17.58 7.49
C PHE A 102 0.22 18.20 8.83
N THR A 103 -0.90 17.76 9.38
CA THR A 103 -1.26 18.01 10.78
C THR A 103 -1.05 16.75 11.60
N THR A 104 -0.48 16.89 12.80
CA THR A 104 -0.39 15.82 13.79
C THR A 104 -1.77 15.55 14.43
N ALA A 105 -1.91 14.45 15.17
CA ALA A 105 -3.17 14.10 15.82
C ALA A 105 -3.70 15.16 16.82
N ASP A 106 -2.81 15.99 17.38
CA ASP A 106 -3.15 17.12 18.25
C ASP A 106 -3.41 18.43 17.46
N GLY A 107 -3.45 18.36 16.13
CA GLY A 107 -3.79 19.48 15.24
C GLY A 107 -2.64 20.44 14.93
N ARG A 108 -1.40 20.14 15.32
CA ARG A 108 -0.25 21.01 15.02
C ARG A 108 0.21 20.81 13.56
N PRO A 109 0.47 21.90 12.82
CA PRO A 109 1.06 21.79 11.49
C PRO A 109 2.53 21.37 11.60
N GLN A 110 2.95 20.47 10.72
CA GLN A 110 4.31 19.96 10.57
C GLN A 110 4.65 19.83 9.08
N ARG A 111 5.95 19.81 8.79
CA ARG A 111 6.51 19.60 7.45
C ARG A 111 7.59 18.54 7.54
N VAL A 112 7.68 17.70 6.51
CA VAL A 112 8.81 16.79 6.31
C VAL A 112 9.32 16.88 4.87
N CYS A 113 10.63 16.94 4.68
CA CYS A 113 11.27 16.75 3.37
C CYS A 113 11.83 15.32 3.26
N PHE A 114 11.49 14.63 2.17
CA PHE A 114 12.10 13.37 1.76
C PHE A 114 13.04 13.60 0.58
N ASP A 115 14.25 13.04 0.60
CA ASP A 115 15.11 13.00 -0.58
C ASP A 115 14.73 11.79 -1.43
N ILE A 116 14.16 12.10 -2.59
CA ILE A 116 13.63 11.13 -3.56
C ILE A 116 14.51 11.05 -4.81
N SER A 117 15.74 11.55 -4.74
CA SER A 117 16.62 11.65 -5.90
C SER A 117 16.88 10.29 -6.57
N GLU A 118 16.89 9.19 -5.79
CA GLU A 118 17.04 7.82 -6.32
C GLU A 118 15.86 7.35 -7.16
N PHE A 119 14.66 7.93 -6.99
CA PHE A 119 13.49 7.47 -7.76
C PHE A 119 13.62 7.76 -9.25
N TYR A 120 14.57 8.65 -9.62
CA TYR A 120 14.79 9.13 -10.97
C TYR A 120 16.15 8.73 -11.55
N GLN A 121 16.87 7.81 -10.89
CA GLN A 121 18.09 7.24 -11.44
C GLN A 121 17.71 6.03 -12.29
N GLU A 122 17.87 6.15 -13.61
CA GLU A 122 17.73 5.05 -14.58
C GLU A 122 19.08 4.36 -14.86
#